data_AF-A0A0C1YNK5-F1
#
_entry.id   AF-A0A0C1YNK5-F1
#
_cell.length_a   1.000
_cell.length_b   1.000
_cell.length_c   1.000
_cell.angle_alpha   90.00
_cell.angle_beta   90.00
_cell.angle_gamma   90.00
#
_symmetry.space_group_name_H-M   'P 1'
#
loop_
_entity.id
_entity.type
_entity.pdbx_description
1 polymer ?
#
loop_
_entity_poly.entity_id
_entity_poly.type
_entity_poly.pdbx_seq_one_letter_code
_entity_poly.pdbx_strand_id
1 'polypeptide(L)'
;MSRKTILRAPAMRAASIQILAFAFVLALAAVAPLLSGRQVTVAVAALLQGVIAALLSRMFRLAPWWLAIQAAFPLALVAMLALQLPPAIFLAVFVALLALYWSTFRTQVPFYPSNPAAWKTVAALLPPGRPVQFADIGSGLGGLVLHLARTRPDSVFTGIEIAPLPWLISALRAKVSPTGARFVRGDYERVDFSQYDVVFAYLSPAAMPALWRKARAEMRSGALLLSYEFAIPGVASHLTMAPTEGGPLLCGWHM
;
A
#
# COMPACT_ATOMS: atom_id res chain seq x y z
N MET A 1 9.88 0.16 19.49
CA MET A 1 9.63 1.62 19.30
C MET A 1 9.69 2.32 20.65
N SER A 2 10.36 3.48 20.75
CA SER A 2 10.34 4.28 21.99
C SER A 2 8.95 4.88 22.23
N ARG A 3 8.54 5.02 23.50
CA ARG A 3 7.27 5.66 23.92
C ARG A 3 7.10 7.06 23.30
N LYS A 4 8.21 7.78 23.07
CA LYS A 4 8.25 9.09 22.40
C LYS A 4 7.91 9.01 20.90
N THR A 5 8.18 7.89 20.24
CA THR A 5 7.89 7.69 18.80
C THR A 5 6.39 7.45 18.58
N ILE A 6 5.73 6.70 19.48
CA ILE A 6 4.29 6.41 19.39
C ILE A 6 3.47 7.70 19.56
N LEU A 7 3.79 8.52 20.56
CA LEU A 7 3.12 9.80 20.80
C LEU A 7 3.29 10.83 19.67
N ARG A 8 4.31 10.65 18.82
CA ARG A 8 4.54 11.52 17.66
C ARG A 8 3.83 11.06 16.39
N ALA A 9 3.24 9.85 16.39
CA ALA A 9 2.52 9.35 15.23
C ALA A 9 1.32 10.26 14.89
N PRO A 10 1.08 10.56 13.60
CA PRO A 10 -0.03 11.43 13.18
C PRO A 10 -1.40 10.97 13.72
N ALA A 11 -1.64 9.65 13.74
CA ALA A 11 -2.88 9.08 14.28
C ALA A 11 -3.08 9.37 15.78
N MET A 12 -2.01 9.31 16.59
CA MET A 12 -2.09 9.62 18.03
C MET A 12 -2.37 11.11 18.28
N ARG A 13 -1.77 11.99 17.47
CA ARG A 13 -2.07 13.43 17.51
C ARG A 13 -3.52 13.71 17.10
N ALA A 14 -3.98 13.10 16.01
CA ALA A 14 -5.35 13.24 15.55
C ALA A 14 -6.36 12.75 16.60
N ALA A 15 -6.11 11.60 17.23
CA ALA A 15 -6.94 11.08 18.32
C ALA A 15 -6.98 12.02 19.53
N SER A 16 -5.84 12.58 19.92
CA SER A 16 -5.77 13.55 21.03
C SER A 16 -6.57 14.82 20.73
N ILE A 17 -6.53 15.30 19.48
CA ILE A 17 -7.31 16.45 19.03
C ILE A 17 -8.82 16.15 19.06
N GLN A 18 -9.25 14.94 18.68
CA GLN A 18 -10.66 14.54 18.77
C GLN A 18 -11.14 14.50 20.21
N ILE A 19 -10.34 13.95 21.13
CA ILE A 19 -10.67 13.89 22.55
C ILE A 19 -10.82 15.32 23.11
N LEU A 20 -9.90 16.22 22.75
CA LEU A 20 -9.97 17.62 23.18
C LEU A 20 -11.21 18.33 22.61
N ALA A 21 -11.48 18.16 21.32
CA ALA A 21 -12.66 18.73 20.66
C ALA A 21 -13.96 18.19 21.28
N PHE A 22 -14.02 16.89 21.56
CA PHE A 22 -15.16 16.25 22.22
C PHE A 22 -15.39 16.81 23.62
N ALA A 23 -14.35 16.91 24.44
CA ALA A 23 -14.45 17.48 25.79
C ALA A 23 -14.93 18.93 25.77
N PHE A 24 -14.45 19.73 24.82
CA PHE A 24 -14.89 21.11 24.65
C PHE A 24 -16.36 21.20 24.22
N VAL A 25 -16.79 20.39 23.25
CA VAL A 25 -18.20 20.34 22.83
C VAL A 25 -19.10 19.84 23.94
N LEU A 26 -18.66 18.88 24.74
CA LEU A 26 -19.41 18.38 25.90
C LEU A 26 -19.61 19.48 26.95
N ALA A 27 -18.57 20.25 27.24
CA ALA A 27 -18.67 21.40 28.14
C ALA A 27 -19.63 22.47 27.59
N LEU A 28 -19.56 22.77 26.29
CA LEU A 28 -20.47 23.71 25.63
C LEU A 28 -21.93 23.21 25.69
N ALA A 29 -22.16 21.93 25.43
CA ALA A 29 -23.47 21.30 25.48
C ALA A 29 -24.07 21.30 26.90
N ALA A 30 -23.24 21.15 27.93
CA ALA A 30 -23.67 21.24 29.33
C ALA A 30 -24.07 22.67 29.75
N VAL A 31 -23.40 23.69 29.19
CA VAL A 31 -23.65 25.11 29.53
C VAL A 31 -24.77 25.74 28.67
N ALA A 32 -24.96 25.29 27.43
CA ALA A 32 -25.94 25.88 26.52
C ALA A 32 -27.39 25.97 27.05
N PRO A 33 -27.94 24.97 27.77
CA PRO A 33 -29.27 25.07 28.38
C PRO A 33 -29.37 26.17 29.44
N LEU A 34 -28.29 26.41 30.20
CA LEU A 34 -28.24 27.44 31.25
C LEU A 34 -28.25 28.86 30.68
N LEU A 35 -27.68 29.06 29.49
CA LEU A 35 -27.57 30.37 28.85
C LEU A 35 -28.72 30.69 27.88
N SER A 36 -29.21 29.67 27.16
CA SER A 36 -30.13 29.88 26.04
C SER A 36 -31.44 29.08 26.16
N GLY A 37 -31.60 28.28 27.21
CA GLY A 37 -32.77 27.40 27.40
C GLY A 37 -32.91 26.28 26.37
N ARG A 38 -31.94 26.13 25.45
CA ARG A 38 -31.96 25.15 24.36
C ARG A 38 -30.93 24.05 24.60
N GLN A 39 -31.34 22.80 24.37
CA GLN A 39 -30.44 21.66 24.37
C GLN A 39 -29.70 21.54 23.04
N VAL A 40 -28.42 21.19 23.10
CA VAL A 40 -27.62 20.89 21.91
C VAL A 40 -27.97 19.48 21.46
N THR A 41 -28.45 19.33 20.22
CA THR A 41 -28.75 18.01 19.66
C THR A 41 -27.46 17.25 19.35
N VAL A 42 -27.51 15.92 19.35
CA VAL A 42 -26.37 15.06 19.03
C VAL A 42 -25.77 15.37 17.66
N ALA A 43 -26.62 15.67 16.67
CA ALA A 43 -26.17 16.05 15.33
C ALA A 43 -25.38 17.35 15.32
N VAL A 44 -25.85 18.38 16.04
CA VAL A 44 -25.14 19.66 16.17
C VAL A 44 -23.83 19.48 16.94
N ALA A 45 -23.83 18.70 18.02
CA ALA A 45 -22.61 18.37 18.76
C ALA A 45 -21.56 17.67 17.88
N ALA A 46 -21.97 16.69 17.07
CA ALA A 46 -21.06 15.99 16.15
C ALA A 46 -20.49 16.92 15.07
N LEU A 47 -21.30 17.81 14.50
CA LEU A 47 -20.85 18.81 13.54
C LEU A 47 -19.83 19.77 14.18
N LEU A 48 -20.14 20.30 15.36
CA LEU A 48 -19.25 21.19 16.10
C LEU A 48 -17.92 20.50 16.43
N GLN A 49 -17.98 19.25 16.90
CA GLN A 49 -16.77 18.46 17.19
C GLN A 49 -15.91 18.30 15.94
N GLY A 50 -16.51 17.95 14.80
CA GLY A 50 -15.80 17.79 13.53
C GLY A 50 -15.11 19.08 13.07
N VAL A 51 -15.82 20.21 13.13
CA VAL A 51 -15.28 21.53 12.78
C VAL A 51 -14.13 21.92 13.70
N ILE A 52 -14.31 21.80 15.01
CA ILE A 52 -13.27 22.13 16.00
C ILE A 52 -12.05 21.23 15.82
N ALA A 53 -12.26 19.91 15.67
CA ALA A 53 -11.17 18.97 15.46
C ALA A 53 -10.40 19.25 14.17
N ALA A 54 -11.07 19.63 13.08
CA ALA A 54 -10.43 20.02 11.82
C ALA A 54 -9.62 21.32 11.96
N LEU A 55 -10.16 22.34 12.64
CA LEU A 55 -9.47 23.60 12.91
C LEU A 55 -8.22 23.40 13.79
N LEU A 56 -8.35 22.63 14.87
CA LEU A 56 -7.21 22.23 15.70
C LEU A 56 -6.18 21.43 14.89
N SER A 57 -6.62 20.52 14.03
CA SER A 57 -5.70 19.73 13.18
C SER A 57 -4.93 20.61 12.19
N ARG A 58 -5.56 21.65 11.65
CA ARG A 58 -4.89 22.68 10.85
C ARG A 58 -3.88 23.47 11.68
N MET A 59 -4.26 23.87 12.90
CA MET A 59 -3.38 24.60 13.83
C MET A 59 -2.14 23.79 14.23
N PHE A 60 -2.32 22.48 14.46
CA PHE A 60 -1.23 21.55 14.76
C PHE A 60 -0.48 21.04 13.52
N ARG A 61 -0.74 21.62 12.34
CA ARG A 61 -0.07 21.33 11.06
C ARG A 61 -0.10 19.85 10.68
N LEU A 62 -1.21 19.16 10.97
CA LEU A 62 -1.43 17.85 10.36
C LEU A 62 -1.63 17.99 8.84
N ALA A 63 -1.30 16.94 8.11
CA ALA A 63 -1.43 16.95 6.66
C ALA A 63 -2.90 17.16 6.22
N PRO A 64 -3.17 17.76 5.06
CA PRO A 64 -4.51 18.21 4.67
C PRO A 64 -5.60 17.12 4.71
N TRP A 65 -5.26 15.88 4.34
CA TRP A 65 -6.22 14.76 4.40
C TRP A 65 -6.70 14.44 5.82
N TRP A 66 -5.91 14.74 6.86
CA TRP A 66 -6.35 14.58 8.24
C TRP A 66 -7.48 15.53 8.60
N LEU A 67 -7.58 16.71 7.99
CA LEU A 67 -8.67 17.66 8.27
C LEU A 67 -10.01 17.06 7.83
N ALA A 68 -10.04 16.40 6.66
CA ALA A 68 -11.21 15.70 6.16
C ALA A 68 -11.59 14.53 7.07
N ILE A 69 -10.62 13.71 7.48
CA ILE A 69 -10.85 12.59 8.43
C ILE A 69 -11.43 13.12 9.75
N GLN A 70 -10.85 14.20 10.28
CA GLN A 70 -11.27 14.78 11.57
C GLN A 70 -12.65 15.40 11.52
N ALA A 71 -13.01 16.06 10.41
CA ALA A 71 -14.35 16.60 10.20
C ALA A 71 -15.40 15.49 10.03
N ALA A 72 -15.07 14.44 9.26
CA ALA A 72 -16.00 13.36 8.96
C ALA A 72 -16.20 12.38 10.12
N PHE A 73 -15.18 12.16 10.95
CA PHE A 73 -15.19 11.11 11.97
C PHE A 73 -16.38 11.17 12.95
N PRO A 74 -16.69 12.31 13.62
CA PRO A 74 -17.82 12.37 14.56
C PRO A 74 -19.17 12.14 13.88
N LEU A 75 -19.33 12.65 12.64
CA LEU A 75 -20.55 12.47 11.85
C LEU A 75 -20.72 11.00 11.44
N ALA A 76 -19.65 10.35 10.98
CA ALA A 76 -19.65 8.94 10.64
C ALA A 76 -19.96 8.06 11.85
N LEU A 77 -19.42 8.41 13.03
CA LEU A 77 -19.71 7.70 14.28
C LEU A 77 -21.19 7.81 14.67
N VAL A 78 -21.78 9.02 14.62
CA VAL A 78 -23.21 9.20 14.91
C VAL A 78 -24.09 8.48 13.88
N ALA A 79 -23.76 8.58 12.60
CA ALA A 79 -24.50 7.88 11.54
C ALA A 79 -24.46 6.36 11.72
N MET A 80 -23.28 5.81 12.04
CA MET A 80 -23.12 4.39 12.35
C MET A 80 -23.98 3.94 13.53
N LEU A 81 -23.98 4.70 14.62
CA LEU A 81 -24.79 4.40 15.80
C LEU A 81 -26.29 4.49 15.50
N ALA A 82 -26.70 5.50 14.72
CA ALA A 82 -28.09 5.67 14.30
C ALA A 82 -28.57 4.54 13.37
N LEU A 83 -27.70 4.06 12.48
CA LEU A 83 -27.97 2.94 11.57
C LEU A 83 -27.84 1.55 12.23
N GLN A 84 -27.45 1.49 13.51
CA GLN A 84 -27.26 0.24 14.27
C GLN A 84 -26.37 -0.78 13.54
N LEU A 85 -25.30 -0.30 12.90
CA LEU A 85 -24.44 -1.18 12.09
C LEU A 85 -23.83 -2.31 12.94
N PRO A 86 -23.93 -3.58 12.50
CA PRO A 86 -23.36 -4.69 13.25
C PRO A 86 -21.85 -4.54 13.48
N PRO A 87 -21.36 -4.82 14.71
CA PRO A 87 -19.92 -4.80 15.02
C PRO A 87 -19.07 -5.67 14.07
N ALA A 88 -19.67 -6.73 13.53
CA ALA A 88 -19.04 -7.64 12.58
C ALA A 88 -18.55 -6.95 11.30
N ILE A 89 -19.19 -5.86 10.85
CA ILE A 89 -18.74 -5.10 9.67
C ILE A 89 -17.37 -4.48 9.94
N PHE A 90 -17.18 -3.87 11.11
CA PHE A 90 -15.90 -3.26 11.51
C PHE A 90 -14.81 -4.31 11.65
N LEU A 91 -15.14 -5.46 12.24
CA LEU A 91 -14.22 -6.58 12.31
C LEU A 91 -13.83 -7.08 10.91
N ALA A 92 -14.78 -7.22 9.99
CA ALA A 92 -14.52 -7.63 8.62
C ALA A 92 -13.62 -6.64 7.88
N VAL A 93 -13.91 -5.34 7.98
CA VAL A 93 -13.06 -4.28 7.40
C VAL A 93 -11.66 -4.31 8.01
N PHE A 94 -11.55 -4.43 9.34
CA PHE A 94 -10.27 -4.54 10.03
C PHE A 94 -9.47 -5.75 9.55
N VAL A 95 -10.08 -6.94 9.50
CA VAL A 95 -9.44 -8.17 9.02
C VAL A 95 -9.03 -8.04 7.56
N ALA A 96 -9.85 -7.42 6.71
CA ALA A 96 -9.53 -7.18 5.31
C ALA A 96 -8.32 -6.24 5.16
N LEU A 97 -8.29 -5.12 5.89
CA LEU A 97 -7.16 -4.19 5.91
C LEU A 97 -5.89 -4.87 6.47
N LEU A 98 -6.03 -5.66 7.54
CA LEU A 98 -4.93 -6.42 8.11
C LEU A 98 -4.40 -7.46 7.13
N ALA A 99 -5.26 -8.13 6.37
CA ALA A 99 -4.85 -9.11 5.36
C ALA A 99 -4.22 -8.45 4.12
N LEU A 100 -4.68 -7.25 3.76
CA LEU A 100 -4.14 -6.44 2.65
C LEU A 100 -2.77 -5.86 2.99
N TYR A 101 -2.62 -5.28 4.18
CA TYR A 101 -1.39 -4.65 4.67
C TYR A 101 -0.59 -5.55 5.63
N TRP A 102 -0.78 -6.86 5.49
CA TRP A 102 -0.26 -7.90 6.39
C TRP A 102 1.22 -7.77 6.68
N SER A 103 2.03 -7.42 5.69
CA SER A 103 3.48 -7.38 5.81
C SER A 103 4.03 -5.98 6.08
N THR A 104 3.26 -4.91 5.90
CA THR A 104 3.76 -3.52 5.97
C THR A 104 4.45 -3.21 7.29
N PHE A 105 3.96 -3.79 8.40
CA PHE A 105 4.57 -3.61 9.72
C PHE A 105 5.93 -4.30 9.90
N ARG A 106 6.26 -5.29 9.07
CA ARG A 106 7.52 -6.04 9.08
C ARG A 106 8.46 -5.61 7.96
N THR A 107 7.95 -5.57 6.73
CA THR A 107 8.77 -5.36 5.51
C THR A 107 8.90 -3.89 5.13
N GLN A 108 8.06 -3.00 5.67
CA GLN A 108 7.98 -1.60 5.24
C GLN A 108 7.73 -1.45 3.74
N VAL A 109 7.03 -2.42 3.14
CA VAL A 109 6.60 -2.40 1.74
C VAL A 109 5.07 -2.33 1.72
N PRO A 110 4.48 -1.14 1.54
CA PRO A 110 3.07 -0.98 1.25
C PRO A 110 2.67 -1.68 -0.06
N PHE A 111 1.36 -1.87 -0.24
CA PHE A 111 0.82 -2.31 -1.53
C PHE A 111 0.95 -1.19 -2.57
N TYR A 112 1.82 -1.38 -3.56
CA TYR A 112 1.99 -0.47 -4.70
C TYR A 112 1.57 -1.15 -6.01
N PRO A 113 0.38 -0.82 -6.55
CA PRO A 113 -0.03 -1.37 -7.83
C PRO A 113 0.75 -0.70 -8.97
N SER A 114 1.48 -1.49 -9.75
CA SER A 114 1.99 -1.04 -11.05
C SER A 114 0.85 -0.88 -12.06
N ASN A 115 1.08 -0.08 -13.10
CA ASN A 115 0.07 0.28 -14.09
C ASN A 115 0.36 -0.36 -15.47
N PRO A 116 -0.64 -0.39 -16.39
CA PRO A 116 -0.47 -1.00 -17.71
C PRO A 116 0.67 -0.40 -18.56
N ALA A 117 1.02 0.87 -18.36
CA ALA A 117 2.14 1.48 -19.08
C ALA A 117 3.47 0.85 -18.63
N ALA A 118 3.68 0.72 -17.32
CA ALA A 118 4.82 0.00 -16.75
C ALA A 118 4.87 -1.46 -17.24
N TRP A 119 3.73 -2.14 -17.34
CA TRP A 119 3.68 -3.52 -17.82
C TRP A 119 4.16 -3.66 -19.27
N LYS A 120 3.75 -2.72 -20.14
CA LYS A 120 4.21 -2.68 -21.54
C LYS A 120 5.71 -2.41 -21.63
N THR A 121 6.23 -1.48 -20.82
CA THR A 121 7.66 -1.18 -20.78
C THR A 121 8.46 -2.40 -20.30
N VAL A 122 8.01 -3.09 -19.26
CA VAL A 122 8.63 -4.33 -18.78
C VAL A 122 8.59 -5.41 -19.87
N ALA A 123 7.45 -5.60 -20.54
CA ALA A 123 7.31 -6.56 -21.64
C ALA A 123 8.33 -6.31 -22.77
N ALA A 124 8.55 -5.04 -23.13
CA ALA A 124 9.50 -4.64 -24.17
C ALA A 124 10.97 -4.89 -23.78
N LEU A 125 11.28 -4.98 -22.49
CA LEU A 125 12.63 -5.26 -21.98
C LEU A 125 12.92 -6.76 -21.81
N LEU A 126 11.92 -7.63 -21.97
CA LEU A 126 12.13 -9.07 -21.85
C LEU A 126 12.97 -9.59 -23.02
N PRO A 127 13.95 -10.48 -22.79
CA PRO A 127 14.78 -11.05 -23.85
C PRO A 127 13.94 -11.59 -25.03
N PRO A 128 14.18 -11.14 -26.27
CA PRO A 128 13.46 -11.64 -27.45
C PRO A 128 14.02 -13.00 -27.88
N GLY A 129 13.24 -13.74 -28.68
CA GLY A 129 13.70 -14.93 -29.39
C GLY A 129 13.94 -16.19 -28.53
N ARG A 130 13.65 -16.15 -27.23
CA ARG A 130 13.68 -17.33 -26.35
C ARG A 130 12.64 -17.24 -25.22
N PRO A 131 12.23 -18.38 -24.65
CA PRO A 131 11.49 -18.43 -23.38
C PRO A 131 12.26 -17.75 -22.26
N VAL A 132 11.52 -17.10 -21.35
CA VAL A 132 12.05 -16.35 -20.20
C VAL A 132 11.48 -16.94 -18.91
N GLN A 133 12.32 -17.09 -17.89
CA GLN A 133 11.88 -17.30 -16.51
C GLN A 133 11.85 -15.96 -15.78
N PHE A 134 10.65 -15.48 -15.44
CA PHE A 134 10.43 -14.18 -14.84
C PHE A 134 9.83 -14.29 -13.43
N ALA A 135 10.30 -13.47 -12.50
CA ALA A 135 9.72 -13.30 -11.17
C ALA A 135 9.27 -11.86 -10.90
N ASP A 136 8.06 -11.67 -10.39
CA ASP A 136 7.56 -10.42 -9.79
C ASP A 136 7.59 -10.57 -8.26
N ILE A 137 8.52 -9.88 -7.59
CA ILE A 137 8.68 -9.95 -6.13
C ILE A 137 7.87 -8.84 -5.46
N GLY A 138 6.79 -9.23 -4.76
CA GLY A 138 5.73 -8.31 -4.34
C GLY A 138 4.66 -8.13 -5.40
N SER A 139 4.24 -9.25 -6.02
CA SER A 139 3.35 -9.24 -7.19
C SER A 139 1.94 -8.67 -6.97
N GLY A 140 1.55 -8.45 -5.71
CA GLY A 140 0.28 -7.86 -5.35
C GLY A 140 -0.90 -8.66 -5.89
N LEU A 141 -1.80 -8.00 -6.63
CA LEU A 141 -2.95 -8.65 -7.26
C LEU A 141 -2.57 -9.43 -8.53
N GLY A 142 -1.30 -9.45 -8.94
CA GLY A 142 -0.79 -10.22 -10.08
C GLY A 142 -0.99 -9.57 -11.45
N GLY A 143 -1.23 -8.26 -11.50
CA GLY A 143 -1.53 -7.54 -12.76
C GLY A 143 -0.45 -7.69 -13.83
N LEU A 144 0.81 -7.44 -13.46
CA LEU A 144 1.97 -7.56 -14.36
C LEU A 144 2.16 -9.00 -14.83
N VAL A 145 2.25 -9.96 -13.91
CA VAL A 145 2.44 -11.39 -14.21
C VAL A 145 1.37 -11.92 -15.17
N LEU A 146 0.09 -11.60 -14.94
CA LEU A 146 -1.00 -12.00 -15.82
C LEU A 146 -0.92 -11.33 -17.20
N HIS A 147 -0.49 -10.06 -17.25
CA HIS A 147 -0.30 -9.36 -18.52
C HIS A 147 0.81 -10.04 -19.34
N LEU A 148 1.98 -10.25 -18.73
CA LEU A 148 3.13 -10.86 -19.39
C LEU A 148 2.84 -12.28 -19.87
N ALA A 149 2.19 -13.11 -19.02
CA ALA A 149 1.83 -14.48 -19.37
C ALA A 149 0.82 -14.59 -20.52
N ARG A 150 0.01 -13.55 -20.78
CA ARG A 150 -0.84 -13.48 -21.98
C ARG A 150 -0.05 -13.08 -23.22
N THR A 151 0.89 -12.15 -23.08
CA THR A 151 1.67 -11.64 -24.22
C THR A 151 2.77 -12.59 -24.67
N ARG A 152 3.28 -13.44 -23.77
CA ARG A 152 4.39 -14.38 -24.04
C ARG A 152 4.08 -15.77 -23.47
N PRO A 153 3.14 -16.52 -24.06
CA PRO A 153 2.71 -17.82 -23.52
C PRO A 153 3.80 -18.90 -23.54
N ASP A 154 4.87 -18.69 -24.30
CA ASP A 154 6.08 -19.52 -24.35
C ASP A 154 6.97 -19.41 -23.09
N SER A 155 6.75 -18.38 -22.28
CA SER A 155 7.59 -18.02 -21.12
C SER A 155 6.88 -18.32 -19.78
N VAL A 156 7.66 -18.40 -18.69
CA VAL A 156 7.15 -18.69 -17.35
C VAL A 156 7.20 -17.43 -16.50
N PHE A 157 6.03 -16.98 -16.02
CA PHE A 157 5.90 -15.80 -15.17
C PHE A 157 5.39 -16.20 -13.79
N THR A 158 6.18 -15.88 -12.77
CA THR A 158 5.88 -16.20 -11.37
C THR A 158 5.70 -14.93 -10.56
N GLY A 159 4.56 -14.77 -9.90
CA GLY A 159 4.35 -13.73 -8.88
C GLY A 159 4.58 -14.28 -7.49
N ILE A 160 5.42 -13.61 -6.70
CA ILE A 160 5.71 -13.94 -5.31
C ILE A 160 5.07 -12.86 -4.44
N GLU A 161 4.20 -13.25 -3.51
CA GLU A 161 3.51 -12.30 -2.65
C GLU A 161 3.40 -12.83 -1.22
N ILE A 162 3.77 -11.99 -0.26
CA ILE A 162 3.76 -12.31 1.16
C ILE A 162 2.38 -12.05 1.79
N ALA A 163 1.66 -11.06 1.29
CA ALA A 163 0.35 -10.66 1.78
C ALA A 163 -0.72 -11.69 1.38
N PRO A 164 -1.44 -12.31 2.35
CA PRO A 164 -2.37 -13.40 2.05
C PRO A 164 -3.50 -13.02 1.10
N LEU A 165 -4.07 -11.82 1.26
CA LEU A 165 -5.22 -11.39 0.45
C LEU A 165 -4.82 -11.07 -1.00
N PRO A 166 -3.78 -10.24 -1.26
CA PRO A 166 -3.30 -10.04 -2.63
C PRO A 166 -2.90 -11.34 -3.34
N TRP A 167 -2.19 -12.24 -2.66
CA TRP A 167 -1.87 -13.57 -3.19
C TRP A 167 -3.11 -14.39 -3.53
N LEU A 168 -4.11 -14.43 -2.65
CA LEU A 168 -5.33 -15.19 -2.90
C LEU A 168 -6.07 -14.66 -4.13
N ILE A 169 -6.17 -13.33 -4.27
CA ILE A 169 -6.79 -12.69 -5.43
C ILE A 169 -6.02 -13.02 -6.70
N SER A 170 -4.69 -12.92 -6.70
CA SER A 170 -3.86 -13.22 -7.88
C SER A 170 -3.97 -14.69 -8.30
N ALA A 171 -3.95 -15.61 -7.33
CA ALA A 171 -4.17 -17.04 -7.57
C ALA A 171 -5.56 -17.35 -8.16
N LEU A 172 -6.63 -16.72 -7.66
CA LEU A 172 -7.98 -16.87 -8.22
C LEU A 172 -8.07 -16.29 -9.64
N ARG A 173 -7.45 -15.13 -9.88
CA ARG A 173 -7.38 -14.52 -11.22
C ARG A 173 -6.64 -15.40 -12.22
N ALA A 174 -5.60 -16.13 -11.79
CA ALA A 174 -4.90 -17.09 -12.63
C ALA A 174 -5.78 -18.30 -12.98
N LYS A 175 -6.61 -18.80 -12.05
CA LYS A 175 -7.51 -19.93 -12.33
C LYS A 175 -8.56 -19.62 -13.41
N VAL A 176 -9.05 -18.39 -13.47
CA VAL A 176 -10.05 -17.97 -14.47
C VAL A 176 -9.44 -17.49 -15.79
N SER A 177 -8.11 -17.30 -15.85
CA SER A 177 -7.39 -16.81 -17.03
C SER A 177 -6.40 -17.90 -17.47
N PRO A 178 -6.68 -18.69 -18.53
CA PRO A 178 -5.85 -19.81 -18.97
C PRO A 178 -4.50 -19.29 -19.50
N THR A 179 -3.59 -19.00 -18.58
CA THR A 179 -2.28 -18.41 -18.81
C THR A 179 -1.26 -19.25 -18.06
N GLY A 180 0.00 -19.25 -18.51
CA GLY A 180 1.10 -19.91 -17.80
C GLY A 180 1.51 -19.23 -16.47
N ALA A 181 0.73 -18.25 -15.99
CA ALA A 181 1.03 -17.49 -14.78
C ALA A 181 0.96 -18.34 -13.52
N ARG A 182 1.95 -18.20 -12.64
CA ARG A 182 2.04 -18.90 -11.35
C ARG A 182 2.10 -17.88 -10.21
N PHE A 183 1.38 -18.14 -9.12
CA PHE A 183 1.40 -17.27 -7.94
C PHE A 183 1.76 -18.06 -6.69
N VAL A 184 2.84 -17.66 -6.02
CA VAL A 184 3.38 -18.31 -4.83
C VAL A 184 3.22 -17.38 -3.64
N ARG A 185 2.66 -17.90 -2.54
CA ARG A 185 2.62 -17.16 -1.27
C ARG A 185 3.95 -17.34 -0.57
N GLY A 186 4.70 -16.27 -0.39
CA GLY A 186 6.02 -16.40 0.21
C GLY A 186 6.77 -15.09 0.38
N ASP A 187 7.80 -15.18 1.19
CA ASP A 187 8.82 -14.14 1.30
C ASP A 187 9.84 -14.34 0.18
N TYR A 188 10.02 -13.33 -0.66
CA TYR A 188 10.95 -13.40 -1.79
C TYR A 188 12.41 -13.56 -1.32
N GLU A 189 12.74 -13.16 -0.08
CA GLU A 189 14.09 -13.36 0.46
C GLU A 189 14.50 -14.83 0.50
N ARG A 190 13.51 -15.74 0.59
CA ARG A 190 13.72 -17.20 0.64
C ARG A 190 13.67 -17.87 -0.73
N VAL A 191 13.36 -17.12 -1.77
CA VAL A 191 13.29 -17.64 -3.14
C VAL A 191 14.68 -17.58 -3.75
N ASP A 192 15.13 -18.67 -4.36
CA ASP A 192 16.39 -18.71 -5.11
C ASP A 192 16.25 -17.89 -6.40
N PHE A 193 17.00 -16.80 -6.51
CA PHE A 193 16.96 -15.94 -7.70
C PHE A 193 17.73 -16.52 -8.89
N SER A 194 18.55 -17.54 -8.68
CA SER A 194 19.36 -18.14 -9.75
C SER A 194 18.52 -18.76 -10.86
N GLN A 195 17.26 -19.14 -10.59
CA GLN A 195 16.37 -19.73 -11.59
C GLN A 195 15.78 -18.72 -12.58
N TYR A 196 15.84 -17.41 -12.29
CA TYR A 196 15.17 -16.39 -13.08
C TYR A 196 16.14 -15.65 -14.01
N ASP A 197 15.70 -15.44 -15.24
CA ASP A 197 16.35 -14.54 -16.21
C ASP A 197 16.06 -13.07 -15.86
N VAL A 198 14.87 -12.80 -15.34
CA VAL A 198 14.40 -11.45 -15.02
C VAL A 198 13.69 -11.44 -13.67
N VAL A 199 14.08 -10.52 -12.79
CA VAL A 199 13.39 -10.25 -11.52
C VAL A 199 12.87 -8.82 -11.56
N PHE A 200 11.58 -8.61 -11.33
CA PHE A 200 10.94 -7.31 -11.25
C PHE A 200 10.52 -6.99 -9.82
N ALA A 201 10.75 -5.75 -9.39
CA ALA A 201 10.44 -5.28 -8.04
C ALA A 201 9.75 -3.90 -8.06
N TYR A 202 8.57 -3.81 -7.44
CA TYR A 202 7.96 -2.54 -7.05
C TYR A 202 7.68 -2.56 -5.54
N LEU A 203 8.76 -2.40 -4.77
CA LEU A 203 8.77 -2.60 -3.32
C LEU A 203 8.75 -1.27 -2.57
N SER A 204 9.84 -0.89 -1.90
CA SER A 204 10.01 0.40 -1.25
C SER A 204 11.50 0.73 -1.14
N PRO A 205 11.88 1.99 -0.91
CA PRO A 205 13.29 2.37 -0.77
C PRO A 205 14.04 1.59 0.32
N ALA A 206 13.34 1.18 1.38
CA ALA A 206 13.93 0.44 2.50
C ALA A 206 14.35 -0.98 2.11
N ALA A 207 13.66 -1.61 1.15
CA ALA A 207 13.97 -2.97 0.69
C ALA A 207 15.14 -3.01 -0.32
N MET A 208 15.40 -1.92 -1.04
CA MET A 208 16.33 -1.90 -2.16
C MET A 208 17.77 -2.34 -1.83
N PRO A 209 18.39 -1.95 -0.69
CA PRO A 209 19.74 -2.41 -0.35
C PRO A 209 19.82 -3.93 -0.11
N ALA A 210 18.80 -4.52 0.54
CA ALA A 210 18.76 -5.96 0.78
C ALA A 210 18.52 -6.73 -0.52
N LEU A 211 17.58 -6.23 -1.34
CA LEU A 211 17.32 -6.77 -2.67
C LEU A 211 18.59 -6.79 -3.54
N TRP A 212 19.35 -5.69 -3.56
CA TRP A 212 20.58 -5.63 -4.35
C TRP A 212 21.62 -6.66 -3.92
N ARG A 213 21.85 -6.82 -2.61
CA ARG A 213 22.77 -7.85 -2.09
C ARG A 213 22.36 -9.25 -2.53
N LYS A 214 21.06 -9.57 -2.44
CA LYS A 214 20.52 -10.88 -2.85
C LYS A 214 20.66 -11.08 -4.36
N ALA A 215 20.27 -10.10 -5.17
CA ALA A 215 20.37 -10.17 -6.62
C ALA A 215 21.83 -10.42 -7.06
N ARG A 216 22.79 -9.67 -6.51
CA ARG A 216 24.22 -9.83 -6.79
C ARG A 216 24.80 -11.19 -6.38
N ALA A 217 24.24 -11.82 -5.36
CA ALA A 217 24.71 -13.10 -4.85
C ALA A 217 24.13 -14.30 -5.61
N GLU A 218 22.88 -14.20 -6.07
CA GLU A 218 22.12 -15.34 -6.56
C GLU A 218 21.75 -15.29 -8.04
N MET A 219 21.57 -14.10 -8.63
CA MET A 219 21.19 -14.01 -10.04
C MET A 219 22.36 -14.41 -10.94
N ARG A 220 22.04 -15.10 -12.05
CA ARG A 220 23.04 -15.53 -13.04
C ARG A 220 23.59 -14.33 -13.80
N SER A 221 24.82 -14.46 -14.28
CA SER A 221 25.40 -13.46 -15.18
C SER A 221 24.51 -13.28 -16.42
N GLY A 222 24.27 -12.02 -16.80
CA GLY A 222 23.36 -11.66 -17.89
C GLY A 222 21.88 -11.61 -17.50
N ALA A 223 21.50 -12.02 -16.29
CA ALA A 223 20.15 -11.83 -15.79
C ALA A 223 19.86 -10.34 -15.53
N LEU A 224 18.58 -9.96 -15.54
CA LEU A 224 18.14 -8.58 -15.44
C LEU A 224 17.29 -8.36 -14.19
N LEU A 225 17.74 -7.48 -13.30
CA LEU A 225 16.91 -6.94 -12.22
C LEU A 225 16.25 -5.66 -12.71
N LEU A 226 14.93 -5.57 -12.58
CA LEU A 226 14.12 -4.38 -12.87
C LEU A 226 13.50 -3.86 -11.57
N SER A 227 13.55 -2.54 -11.36
CA SER A 227 12.79 -1.91 -10.28
C SER A 227 12.01 -0.70 -10.76
N TYR A 228 10.73 -0.64 -10.40
CA TYR A 228 9.86 0.48 -10.70
C TYR A 228 9.87 1.48 -9.54
N GLU A 229 10.00 2.76 -9.87
CA GLU A 229 10.12 3.93 -8.99
C GLU A 229 11.41 4.01 -8.15
N PHE A 230 11.90 2.88 -7.64
CA PHE A 230 12.93 2.87 -6.61
C PHE A 230 14.29 2.43 -7.17
N ALA A 231 15.26 3.36 -7.19
CA ALA A 231 16.64 3.06 -7.53
C ALA A 231 17.38 2.35 -6.39
N ILE A 232 18.42 1.58 -6.73
CA ILE A 232 19.35 1.04 -5.74
C ILE A 232 20.32 2.16 -5.30
N PRO A 233 20.38 2.48 -4.00
CA PRO A 233 21.28 3.54 -3.51
C PRO A 233 22.75 3.26 -3.85
N GLY A 234 23.41 4.24 -4.47
CA GLY A 234 24.84 4.16 -4.82
C GLY A 234 25.19 3.24 -5.99
N VAL A 235 24.21 2.73 -6.73
CA VAL A 235 24.44 1.84 -7.88
C VAL A 235 23.75 2.40 -9.11
N ALA A 236 24.54 2.81 -10.11
CA ALA A 236 24.01 3.28 -11.38
C ALA A 236 23.28 2.15 -12.12
N SER A 237 22.08 2.44 -12.63
CA SER A 237 21.34 1.53 -13.49
C SER A 237 21.93 1.52 -14.90
N HIS A 238 21.94 0.35 -15.53
CA HIS A 238 22.35 0.19 -16.93
C HIS A 238 21.28 0.72 -17.89
N LEU A 239 20.02 0.69 -17.46
CA LEU A 239 18.88 1.17 -18.23
C LEU A 239 17.89 1.90 -17.33
N THR A 240 17.30 2.95 -17.89
CA THR A 240 16.29 3.77 -17.22
C THR A 240 15.27 4.20 -18.27
N MET A 241 13.99 3.92 -18.01
CA MET A 241 12.89 4.28 -18.89
C MET A 241 11.78 4.93 -18.07
N ALA A 242 11.07 5.89 -18.65
CA ALA A 242 9.84 6.42 -18.06
C ALA A 242 8.64 5.77 -18.77
N PRO A 243 7.88 4.86 -18.11
CA PRO A 243 6.69 4.27 -18.73
C PRO A 243 5.60 5.29 -19.05
N THR A 244 5.61 6.45 -18.39
CA THR A 244 4.69 7.57 -18.62
C THR A 244 5.47 8.86 -18.45
N GLU A 245 5.19 9.87 -19.27
CA GLU A 245 5.82 11.19 -19.14
C GLU A 245 5.58 11.78 -17.74
N GLY A 246 6.66 12.23 -17.09
CA GLY A 246 6.62 12.74 -15.72
C GLY A 246 6.27 11.69 -14.64
N GLY A 247 6.14 10.42 -15.01
CA GLY A 247 5.83 9.32 -14.10
C GLY A 247 7.06 8.67 -13.44
N PRO A 248 6.85 7.66 -12.59
CA PRO A 248 7.93 6.92 -11.96
C PRO A 248 8.83 6.23 -12.98
N LEU A 249 10.13 6.17 -12.70
CA LEU A 249 11.12 5.55 -13.57
C LEU A 249 11.16 4.03 -13.39
N LEU A 250 11.41 3.30 -14.48
CA LEU A 250 11.78 1.90 -14.47
C LEU A 250 13.30 1.81 -14.65
N CYS A 251 14.00 1.35 -13.61
CA CYS A 251 15.44 1.16 -13.62
C CYS A 251 15.78 -0.31 -13.81
N GLY A 252 16.89 -0.61 -14.49
CA GLY A 252 17.38 -1.97 -14.66
C GLY A 252 18.88 -2.14 -14.50
N TRP A 253 19.27 -3.32 -14.01
CA TRP A 253 20.65 -3.72 -13.77
C TRP A 253 20.91 -5.12 -14.32
N HIS A 254 21.90 -5.26 -15.19
CA HIS A 254 22.41 -6.57 -15.59
C HIS A 254 23.39 -7.09 -14.53
N MET A 255 23.35 -8.40 -14.29
CA MET A 255 24.16 -9.12 -13.30
C MET A 255 25.45 -9.69 -13.89
#